data_AF-A0A955ZUI8-F1
#
_entry.id   AF-A0A955ZUI8-F1
#
_cell.length_a   1.000
_cell.length_b   1.000
_cell.length_c   1.000
_cell.angle_alpha   90.00
_cell.angle_beta   90.00
_cell.angle_gamma   90.00
#
_symmetry.space_group_name_H-M   'P 1'
#
loop_
_entity.id
_entity.type
_entity.pdbx_description
1 polymer ?
#
loop_
_entity_poly.entity_id
_entity_poly.type
_entity_poly.pdbx_seq_one_letter_code
_entity_poly.pdbx_strand_id
1 'polypeptide(L)'
;MVCVFAVVFAFAGSASAVLREHRVHFAPSPSETATGYTLHLGVSPGIYGYSVDIGAPPVTSGEIVYAVDLEDTLDFYVAISAYDASGLRSTPSNELLVAAAPPPPPPPAPDPDPTPVPDPTPDPDPTPAPDPTPDPDPTPAPDPTPAPDPTSRIDGSQLGLSVATDGRLHVLLTSGRSALLTVDSLAAAGDVRVARCDLDDDGDSDLVLGFGPGSGGQLSLVHLEDGVVASLDALVAGSEAYRAEDGQTHPACGDVDGDGRAEILVGFGPSASATLQAFDDRATGYAALRARGVVDGFLLVPRPTKVKRYGAATIPALGDIDGDRRDELVVGFDRAGIREISILDDARAGFASHPNVTNGDAVVQVARRGQIDSGGGGTFPALGDWDGDGRDEIAVGFGPRSGGWIVFLEDALAGPYERNAGFLRAPSGRADYRARDGETRPSFGDLDGDGRAELVVGFGPGADHELEVFDDFVTAGDAIREGGIGFATGAPGEVRVPSAEAAP
;
A
#
# COMPACT_ATOMS: atom_id res chain seq x y z
N MET A 1 -17.94 -1.18 20.77
CA MET A 1 -17.75 -1.84 19.46
C MET A 1 -18.34 -0.91 18.42
N VAL A 2 -17.50 -0.05 17.86
CA VAL A 2 -17.85 0.93 16.82
C VAL A 2 -17.74 0.17 15.49
N CYS A 3 -18.81 0.07 14.71
CA CYS A 3 -18.67 -0.39 13.33
C CYS A 3 -18.41 0.84 12.46
N VAL A 4 -17.19 0.97 11.97
CA VAL A 4 -16.81 2.02 11.04
C VAL A 4 -17.27 1.61 9.64
N PHE A 5 -18.08 2.48 9.04
CA PHE A 5 -18.49 2.43 7.64
C PHE A 5 -18.31 3.86 7.17
N ALA A 6 -17.34 4.10 6.29
CA ALA A 6 -17.14 5.44 5.76
C ALA A 6 -17.89 5.59 4.45
N VAL A 7 -18.62 6.70 4.32
CA VAL A 7 -19.22 7.12 3.07
C VAL A 7 -18.76 8.55 2.83
N VAL A 8 -18.01 8.72 1.76
CA VAL A 8 -17.49 10.01 1.29
C VAL A 8 -18.52 10.65 0.35
N PHE A 9 -18.83 11.93 0.58
CA PHE A 9 -19.69 12.71 -0.32
C PHE A 9 -18.97 13.98 -0.79
N ALA A 10 -18.48 14.00 -2.04
CA ALA A 10 -18.08 15.21 -2.73
C ALA A 10 -19.23 15.75 -3.62
N PHE A 11 -19.52 17.05 -3.51
CA PHE A 11 -20.56 17.70 -4.30
C PHE A 11 -19.95 18.35 -5.54
N ALA A 12 -20.60 18.15 -6.70
CA ALA A 12 -20.16 18.71 -7.98
C ALA A 12 -20.14 20.25 -7.93
N GLY A 13 -18.97 20.83 -7.63
CA GLY A 13 -18.77 22.28 -7.56
C GLY A 13 -17.43 22.73 -7.00
N SER A 14 -16.74 21.90 -6.22
CA SER A 14 -15.56 22.32 -5.46
C SER A 14 -14.32 21.53 -5.87
N ALA A 15 -13.50 22.08 -6.78
CA ALA A 15 -12.20 21.51 -7.17
C ALA A 15 -11.14 21.50 -6.03
N SER A 16 -11.54 21.83 -4.80
CA SER A 16 -10.69 21.96 -3.61
C SER A 16 -11.45 21.63 -2.32
N ALA A 17 -12.43 20.73 -2.37
CA ALA A 17 -13.14 20.29 -1.17
C ALA A 17 -12.19 19.57 -0.20
N VAL A 18 -12.07 20.08 1.03
CA VAL A 18 -11.45 19.38 2.14
C VAL A 18 -12.56 18.62 2.86
N LEU A 19 -12.41 17.31 2.99
CA LEU A 19 -13.35 16.45 3.69
C LEU A 19 -12.90 16.29 5.15
N ARG A 20 -13.86 16.29 6.07
CA ARG A 20 -13.62 15.99 7.48
C ARG A 20 -14.52 14.86 7.96
N GLU A 21 -13.95 13.95 8.75
CA GLU A 21 -14.72 12.90 9.42
C GLU A 21 -15.66 13.54 10.46
N HIS A 22 -16.94 13.23 10.35
CA HIS A 22 -17.95 13.52 11.36
C HIS A 22 -18.55 12.23 11.90
N ARG A 23 -18.63 12.11 13.22
CA ARG A 23 -19.30 10.98 13.88
C ARG A 23 -20.76 11.34 14.16
N VAL A 24 -21.67 10.61 13.51
CA VAL A 24 -23.11 10.73 13.69
C VAL A 24 -23.57 9.68 14.69
N HIS A 25 -24.10 10.17 15.79
CA HIS A 25 -24.61 9.36 16.90
C HIS A 25 -26.13 9.28 16.83
N PHE A 26 -26.69 8.07 16.90
CA PHE A 26 -28.14 7.89 16.93
C PHE A 26 -28.59 6.71 17.78
N ALA A 27 -29.78 6.86 18.37
CA ALA A 27 -30.42 5.78 19.09
C ALA A 27 -31.00 4.74 18.11
N PRO A 28 -30.86 3.44 18.38
CA PRO A 28 -31.52 2.40 17.60
C PRO A 28 -33.04 2.61 17.52
N SER A 29 -33.64 2.19 16.40
CA SER A 29 -35.09 2.15 16.27
C SER A 29 -35.69 1.25 17.36
N PRO A 30 -36.78 1.66 18.02
CA PRO A 30 -37.47 0.82 19.00
C PRO A 30 -38.25 -0.33 18.34
N SER A 31 -38.31 -0.39 17.01
CA SER A 31 -39.01 -1.45 16.28
C SER A 31 -38.20 -2.74 16.22
N GLU A 32 -38.77 -3.84 16.69
CA GLU A 32 -38.17 -5.18 16.60
C GLU A 32 -38.08 -5.71 15.16
N THR A 33 -38.76 -5.07 14.20
CA THR A 33 -38.73 -5.44 12.78
C THR A 33 -37.69 -4.68 11.97
N ALA A 34 -36.95 -3.74 12.58
CA ALA A 34 -35.92 -2.97 11.89
C ALA A 34 -34.74 -3.89 11.53
N THR A 35 -34.46 -4.03 10.24
CA THR A 35 -33.36 -4.85 9.72
C THR A 35 -32.20 -4.02 9.18
N GLY A 36 -32.32 -2.69 9.18
CA GLY A 36 -31.25 -1.79 8.82
C GLY A 36 -31.69 -0.32 8.82
N TYR A 37 -30.76 0.56 8.43
CA TYR A 37 -30.96 2.01 8.44
C TYR A 37 -30.49 2.64 7.13
N THR A 38 -31.06 3.79 6.79
CA THR A 38 -30.57 4.67 5.73
C THR A 38 -30.25 6.03 6.30
N LEU A 39 -29.05 6.53 6.01
CA LEU A 39 -28.62 7.88 6.28
C LEU A 39 -29.05 8.80 5.12
N HIS A 40 -29.62 9.95 5.45
CA HIS A 40 -30.12 10.96 4.53
C HIS A 40 -29.35 12.27 4.74
N LEU A 41 -28.89 12.87 3.64
CA LEU A 41 -27.99 14.03 3.65
C LEU A 41 -28.48 15.11 2.69
N GLY A 42 -28.41 16.36 3.14
CA GLY A 42 -28.83 17.51 2.36
C GLY A 42 -28.09 18.78 2.77
N VAL A 43 -28.02 19.75 1.85
CA VAL A 43 -27.47 21.11 2.11
C VAL A 43 -28.58 22.10 2.50
N SER A 44 -29.79 21.62 2.74
CA SER A 44 -30.93 22.42 3.15
C SER A 44 -31.84 21.60 4.08
N PRO A 45 -32.42 22.23 5.13
CA PRO A 45 -33.26 21.52 6.08
C PRO A 45 -34.43 20.81 5.39
N GLY A 46 -34.61 19.52 5.69
CA GLY A 46 -35.68 18.68 5.18
C GLY A 46 -35.59 18.30 3.70
N ILE A 47 -34.50 18.67 3.00
CA ILE A 47 -34.29 18.34 1.59
C ILE A 47 -33.02 17.51 1.47
N TYR A 48 -33.20 16.19 1.41
CA TYR A 48 -32.10 15.25 1.28
C TYR A 48 -31.84 14.94 -0.19
N GLY A 49 -30.71 15.42 -0.71
CA GLY A 49 -30.26 15.12 -2.08
C GLY A 49 -29.56 13.77 -2.19
N TYR A 50 -29.12 13.22 -1.06
CA TYR A 50 -28.31 12.02 -0.97
C TYR A 50 -28.86 11.07 0.09
N SER A 51 -28.79 9.78 -0.18
CA SER A 51 -29.21 8.74 0.75
C SER A 51 -28.35 7.51 0.58
N VAL A 52 -27.84 6.97 1.69
CA VAL A 52 -27.01 5.78 1.71
C VAL A 52 -27.58 4.75 2.68
N ASP A 53 -27.66 3.50 2.23
CA ASP A 53 -28.03 2.39 3.09
C ASP A 53 -26.83 2.00 3.95
N ILE A 54 -27.01 2.05 5.27
CA ILE A 54 -25.95 1.81 6.26
C ILE A 54 -26.13 0.45 6.95
N GLY A 55 -27.11 -0.36 6.53
CA GLY A 55 -27.32 -1.72 7.02
C GLY A 55 -27.71 -1.81 8.50
N ALA A 56 -27.53 -3.01 9.09
CA ALA A 56 -27.76 -3.28 10.50
C ALA A 56 -26.46 -3.12 11.32
N PRO A 57 -26.38 -2.16 12.25
CA PRO A 57 -25.24 -2.03 13.15
C PRO A 57 -25.21 -3.17 14.20
N PRO A 58 -24.04 -3.51 14.75
CA PRO A 58 -23.92 -4.56 15.77
C PRO A 58 -24.67 -4.13 17.03
N VAL A 59 -25.83 -4.77 17.27
CA VAL A 59 -26.64 -4.50 18.47
C VAL A 59 -25.97 -5.10 19.70
N THR A 60 -25.12 -4.31 20.35
CA THR A 60 -24.98 -4.35 21.81
C THR A 60 -25.51 -3.01 22.34
N SER A 61 -26.45 -3.10 23.28
CA SER A 61 -27.31 -2.01 23.72
C SER A 61 -26.56 -0.72 24.06
N GLY A 62 -26.93 0.39 23.42
CA GLY A 62 -26.57 1.73 23.91
C GLY A 62 -26.75 2.83 22.88
N GLU A 63 -26.08 2.73 21.74
CA GLU A 63 -25.93 3.84 20.79
C GLU A 63 -25.32 3.32 19.48
N ILE A 64 -25.73 3.87 18.33
CA ILE A 64 -25.11 3.59 17.04
C ILE A 64 -24.28 4.81 16.65
N VAL A 65 -23.02 4.57 16.27
CA VAL A 65 -22.09 5.59 15.80
C VAL A 65 -21.73 5.29 14.35
N TYR A 66 -21.83 6.29 13.49
CA TYR A 66 -21.53 6.18 12.06
C TYR A 66 -20.60 7.32 11.63
N ALA A 67 -19.52 6.99 10.93
CA ALA A 67 -18.58 7.98 10.40
C ALA A 67 -19.04 8.47 9.01
N VAL A 68 -19.03 9.77 8.78
CA VAL A 68 -19.35 10.37 7.48
C VAL A 68 -18.35 11.47 7.15
N ASP A 69 -17.77 11.42 5.97
CA ASP A 69 -16.86 12.46 5.48
C ASP A 69 -17.67 13.51 4.72
N LEU A 70 -17.68 14.73 5.24
CA LEU A 70 -18.42 15.85 4.67
C LEU A 70 -17.49 17.00 4.31
N GLU A 71 -17.83 17.77 3.28
CA GLU A 71 -17.07 18.97 2.91
C GLU A 71 -17.09 19.98 4.06
N ASP A 72 -15.91 20.42 4.49
CA ASP A 72 -15.80 21.30 5.66
C ASP A 72 -16.21 22.76 5.39
N THR A 73 -16.60 23.08 4.16
CA THR A 73 -17.02 24.43 3.74
C THR A 73 -18.54 24.63 3.65
N LEU A 74 -19.34 23.56 3.83
CA LEU A 74 -20.79 23.59 3.68
C LEU A 74 -21.51 23.13 4.95
N ASP A 75 -22.68 23.72 5.19
CA ASP A 75 -23.60 23.23 6.22
C ASP A 75 -24.36 22.01 5.69
N PHE A 76 -24.35 20.94 6.47
CA PHE A 76 -25.05 19.69 6.16
C PHE A 76 -26.14 19.36 7.16
N TYR A 77 -27.23 18.82 6.63
CA TYR A 77 -28.38 18.33 7.37
C TYR A 77 -28.46 16.82 7.23
N VAL A 78 -28.37 16.14 8.37
CA VAL A 78 -28.31 14.68 8.46
C VAL A 78 -29.56 14.15 9.14
N ALA A 79 -30.22 13.16 8.56
CA ALA A 79 -31.33 12.42 9.17
C ALA A 79 -31.24 10.93 8.88
N ILE A 80 -31.92 10.10 9.66
CA ILE A 80 -31.85 8.63 9.55
C ILE A 80 -33.24 8.03 9.50
N SER A 81 -33.46 7.05 8.62
CA SER A 81 -34.67 6.23 8.60
C SER A 81 -34.32 4.76 8.81
N ALA A 82 -35.12 4.04 9.59
CA ALA A 82 -35.01 2.58 9.68
C ALA A 82 -35.82 1.92 8.55
N TYR A 83 -35.44 0.70 8.15
CA TYR A 83 -36.25 -0.12 7.25
C TYR A 83 -36.38 -1.56 7.75
N ASP A 84 -37.45 -2.24 7.32
CA ASP A 84 -37.69 -3.66 7.60
C ASP A 84 -37.24 -4.58 6.44
N ALA A 85 -37.38 -5.89 6.63
CA ALA A 85 -37.01 -6.91 5.64
C ALA A 85 -37.76 -6.78 4.30
N SER A 86 -38.87 -6.03 4.26
CA SER A 86 -39.63 -5.74 3.05
C SER A 86 -39.20 -4.44 2.34
N GLY A 87 -38.24 -3.71 2.93
CA GLY A 87 -37.75 -2.43 2.45
C GLY A 87 -38.64 -1.24 2.81
N LEU A 88 -39.66 -1.43 3.67
CA LEU A 88 -40.53 -0.36 4.11
C LEU A 88 -39.78 0.54 5.10
N ARG A 89 -39.76 1.85 4.83
CA ARG A 89 -39.00 2.84 5.59
C ARG A 89 -39.85 3.56 6.64
N SER A 90 -39.25 3.86 7.78
CA SER A 90 -39.83 4.75 8.78
C SER A 90 -39.86 6.19 8.29
N THR A 91 -40.54 7.07 9.04
CA THR A 91 -40.26 8.51 8.95
C THR A 91 -38.80 8.78 9.35
N PRO A 92 -38.13 9.77 8.74
CA PRO A 92 -36.80 10.20 9.16
C PRO A 92 -36.79 10.66 10.63
N SER A 93 -35.63 10.52 11.28
CA SER A 93 -35.33 11.02 12.62
C SER A 93 -35.44 12.54 12.71
N ASN A 94 -35.17 13.10 13.90
CA ASN A 94 -34.80 14.52 13.96
C ASN A 94 -33.55 14.76 13.11
N GLU A 95 -33.46 15.97 12.58
CA GLU A 95 -32.36 16.42 11.73
C GLU A 95 -31.21 16.96 12.59
N LEU A 96 -29.98 16.62 12.22
CA LEU A 96 -28.73 17.11 12.81
C LEU A 96 -28.08 18.08 11.82
N LEU A 97 -27.76 19.29 12.28
CA LEU A 97 -26.90 20.21 11.56
C LEU A 97 -25.43 19.91 11.86
N VAL A 98 -24.68 19.59 10.81
CA VAL A 98 -23.22 19.59 10.81
C VAL A 98 -22.79 20.90 10.16
N ALA A 99 -22.31 21.84 10.97
CA ALA A 99 -21.94 23.17 10.48
C ALA A 99 -20.57 23.16 9.79
N ALA A 100 -20.40 24.01 8.79
CA ALA A 100 -19.11 24.25 8.15
C ALA A 100 -18.04 24.66 9.18
N ALA A 101 -16.80 24.23 8.96
CA ALA A 101 -15.67 24.61 9.78
C ALA A 101 -15.39 26.12 9.62
N PRO A 102 -15.04 26.82 10.72
CA PRO A 102 -14.61 28.21 10.63
C PRO A 102 -13.31 28.31 9.82
N PRO A 103 -13.11 29.39 9.04
CA PRO A 103 -11.89 29.59 8.27
C PRO A 103 -10.66 29.63 9.20
N PRO A 104 -9.49 29.12 8.75
CA PRO A 104 -8.30 29.09 9.57
C PRO A 104 -7.89 30.52 9.98
N PRO A 105 -7.39 30.70 11.22
CA PRO A 105 -6.90 32.00 11.66
C PRO A 105 -5.71 32.44 10.79
N PRO A 106 -5.51 33.75 10.57
CA PRO A 106 -4.36 34.25 9.82
C PRO A 106 -3.05 33.80 10.51
N PRO A 107 -2.00 33.50 9.73
CA PRO A 107 -0.73 33.06 10.29
C PRO A 107 -0.15 34.12 11.25
N PRO A 108 0.49 33.71 12.36
CA PRO A 108 1.14 34.64 13.28
C PRO A 108 2.25 35.42 12.58
N ALA A 109 2.43 36.69 12.96
CA ALA A 109 3.53 37.51 12.47
C ALA A 109 4.88 36.85 12.83
N PRO A 110 5.92 36.95 11.98
CA PRO A 110 7.24 36.41 12.28
C PRO A 110 7.76 36.96 13.60
N ASP A 111 8.20 36.08 14.49
CA ASP A 111 8.82 36.45 15.77
C ASP A 111 10.16 37.16 15.48
N PRO A 112 10.46 38.33 16.07
CA PRO A 112 11.78 38.93 15.96
C PRO A 112 12.90 37.98 16.39
N ASP A 113 13.90 37.89 15.53
CA ASP A 113 15.09 37.04 15.66
C ASP A 113 15.72 37.16 17.07
N PRO A 114 15.79 36.09 17.87
CA PRO A 114 16.36 36.15 19.21
C PRO A 114 17.86 36.45 19.15
N THR A 115 18.28 37.44 19.93
CA THR A 115 19.69 37.78 20.13
C THR A 115 20.46 36.59 20.74
N PRO A 116 21.71 36.31 20.30
CA PRO A 116 22.50 35.19 20.80
C PRO A 116 22.71 35.26 22.32
N VAL A 117 22.34 34.19 23.03
CA VAL A 117 22.65 34.00 24.46
C VAL A 117 24.10 33.51 24.60
N PRO A 118 24.91 34.06 25.53
CA PRO A 118 26.28 33.61 25.74
C PRO A 118 26.39 32.16 26.22
N ASP A 119 27.45 31.51 25.77
CA ASP A 119 27.82 30.11 26.02
C ASP A 119 28.03 29.82 27.53
N PRO A 120 27.37 28.81 28.12
CA PRO A 120 27.59 28.43 29.51
C PRO A 120 28.95 27.75 29.71
N THR A 121 29.60 28.07 30.83
CA THR A 121 30.88 27.47 31.27
C THR A 121 30.74 25.98 31.62
N PRO A 122 31.76 25.14 31.36
CA PRO A 122 31.70 23.70 31.65
C PRO A 122 31.50 23.38 33.13
N ASP A 123 30.59 22.45 33.41
CA ASP A 123 30.34 21.85 34.73
C ASP A 123 31.42 20.78 35.04
N PRO A 124 31.83 20.54 36.30
CA PRO A 124 32.90 19.61 36.63
C PRO A 124 32.45 18.14 36.63
N ASP A 125 33.41 17.28 36.33
CA ASP A 125 33.29 15.82 36.20
C ASP A 125 32.57 15.13 37.37
N PRO A 126 31.57 14.26 37.11
CA PRO A 126 30.97 13.41 38.13
C PRO A 126 31.93 12.28 38.54
N THR A 127 31.89 11.97 39.85
CA THR A 127 32.66 10.88 40.46
C THR A 127 32.04 9.52 40.14
N PRO A 128 32.84 8.44 39.95
CA PRO A 128 32.30 7.13 39.59
C PRO A 128 31.43 6.51 40.70
N ALA A 129 30.25 6.01 40.32
CA ALA A 129 29.41 5.19 41.17
C ALA A 129 29.99 3.75 41.31
N PRO A 130 29.75 3.06 42.44
CA PRO A 130 30.26 1.71 42.67
C PRO A 130 29.56 0.64 41.81
N ASP A 131 30.32 -0.41 41.53
CA ASP A 131 30.01 -1.57 40.69
C ASP A 131 28.81 -2.39 41.20
N PRO A 132 27.78 -2.67 40.37
CA PRO A 132 26.69 -3.55 40.74
C PRO A 132 27.14 -5.02 40.79
N THR A 133 26.68 -5.73 41.82
CA THR A 133 26.87 -7.18 41.99
C THR A 133 26.14 -7.98 40.91
N PRO A 134 26.70 -9.11 40.42
CA PRO A 134 26.05 -9.96 39.41
C PRO A 134 24.71 -10.53 39.88
N ASP A 135 23.71 -10.46 39.01
CA ASP A 135 22.40 -11.11 39.14
C ASP A 135 22.53 -12.63 38.85
N PRO A 136 21.78 -13.54 39.51
CA PRO A 136 21.84 -14.97 39.24
C PRO A 136 21.27 -15.33 37.86
N ASP A 137 21.87 -16.37 37.26
CA ASP A 137 21.46 -16.99 35.99
C ASP A 137 19.96 -17.34 35.95
N PRO A 138 19.21 -16.97 34.88
CA PRO A 138 17.86 -17.46 34.67
C PRO A 138 17.88 -18.95 34.29
N THR A 139 17.01 -19.72 34.94
CA THR A 139 16.72 -21.12 34.60
C THR A 139 16.14 -21.24 33.18
N PRO A 140 16.57 -22.23 32.36
CA PRO A 140 16.02 -22.46 31.02
C PRO A 140 14.52 -22.72 31.06
N ALA A 141 13.78 -22.06 30.17
CA ALA A 141 12.38 -22.35 29.91
C ALA A 141 12.22 -23.74 29.27
N PRO A 142 11.12 -24.47 29.52
CA PRO A 142 10.84 -25.75 28.89
C PRO A 142 10.62 -25.60 27.38
N ASP A 143 11.09 -26.59 26.64
CA ASP A 143 11.02 -26.72 25.19
C ASP A 143 9.56 -26.66 24.67
N PRO A 144 9.23 -25.80 23.68
CA PRO A 144 7.90 -25.75 23.12
C PRO A 144 7.56 -27.06 22.39
N THR A 145 6.38 -27.58 22.67
CA THR A 145 5.79 -28.72 21.94
C THR A 145 5.62 -28.37 20.46
N PRO A 146 5.98 -29.26 19.51
CA PRO A 146 5.73 -29.04 18.08
C PRO A 146 4.24 -28.77 17.81
N ALA A 147 3.96 -27.69 17.09
CA ALA A 147 2.64 -27.40 16.58
C ALA A 147 2.21 -28.49 15.57
N PRO A 148 0.91 -28.85 15.50
CA PRO A 148 0.42 -29.79 14.50
C PRO A 148 0.58 -29.19 13.09
N ASP A 149 1.00 -30.02 12.14
CA ASP A 149 1.09 -29.72 10.70
C ASP A 149 -0.19 -28.98 10.22
N PRO A 150 -0.09 -27.74 9.72
CA PRO A 150 -1.16 -27.14 8.95
C PRO A 150 -1.19 -27.83 7.58
N THR A 151 -2.22 -28.62 7.34
CA THR A 151 -2.59 -28.95 5.96
C THR A 151 -3.17 -27.67 5.34
N SER A 152 -2.33 -26.87 4.70
CA SER A 152 -2.69 -25.59 4.08
C SER A 152 -3.65 -25.80 2.92
N ARG A 153 -4.93 -25.56 3.20
CA ARG A 153 -5.94 -25.26 2.19
C ARG A 153 -6.11 -23.75 2.27
N ILE A 154 -5.83 -23.03 1.18
CA ILE A 154 -6.22 -21.62 1.05
C ILE A 154 -7.73 -21.56 1.34
N ASP A 155 -8.08 -21.03 2.52
CA ASP A 155 -9.47 -20.85 2.90
C ASP A 155 -9.97 -19.59 2.17
N GLY A 156 -11.08 -19.70 1.46
CA GLY A 156 -11.67 -18.61 0.66
C GLY A 156 -12.29 -17.50 1.52
N SER A 157 -11.87 -17.38 2.77
CA SER A 157 -12.27 -16.38 3.76
C SER A 157 -11.32 -15.18 3.81
N GLN A 158 -10.48 -14.96 2.80
CA GLN A 158 -9.49 -13.90 2.76
C GLN A 158 -10.09 -12.50 2.49
N LEU A 159 -9.38 -11.48 2.95
CA LEU A 159 -9.67 -10.07 2.68
C LEU A 159 -9.60 -9.85 1.16
N GLY A 160 -10.74 -9.53 0.53
CA GLY A 160 -10.86 -9.39 -0.92
C GLY A 160 -11.13 -7.96 -1.33
N LEU A 161 -10.22 -7.34 -2.07
CA LEU A 161 -10.48 -6.03 -2.67
C LEU A 161 -11.11 -6.22 -4.05
N SER A 162 -12.31 -5.68 -4.29
CA SER A 162 -12.89 -5.65 -5.63
C SER A 162 -13.34 -4.25 -6.01
N VAL A 163 -12.97 -3.83 -7.22
CA VAL A 163 -13.38 -2.55 -7.78
C VAL A 163 -14.65 -2.77 -8.61
N ALA A 164 -15.74 -2.13 -8.20
CA ALA A 164 -16.96 -2.08 -8.98
C ALA A 164 -16.82 -1.08 -10.14
N THR A 165 -17.52 -1.38 -11.25
CA THR A 165 -17.52 -0.58 -12.47
C THR A 165 -18.07 0.84 -12.29
N ASP A 166 -18.71 1.13 -11.15
CA ASP A 166 -19.22 2.44 -10.76
C ASP A 166 -18.23 3.25 -9.90
N GLY A 167 -16.97 2.78 -9.77
CA GLY A 167 -15.92 3.49 -9.05
C GLY A 167 -15.91 3.23 -7.53
N ARG A 168 -16.61 2.19 -7.08
CA ARG A 168 -16.62 1.79 -5.66
C ARG A 168 -15.63 0.68 -5.40
N LEU A 169 -15.02 0.72 -4.24
CA LEU A 169 -14.15 -0.34 -3.73
C LEU A 169 -14.94 -1.16 -2.71
N HIS A 170 -15.13 -2.44 -2.98
CA HIS A 170 -15.66 -3.39 -2.01
C HIS A 170 -14.47 -4.04 -1.31
N VAL A 171 -14.39 -3.87 0.01
CA VAL A 171 -13.49 -4.63 0.86
C VAL A 171 -14.31 -5.78 1.44
N LEU A 172 -14.04 -7.00 0.99
CA LEU A 172 -14.58 -8.21 1.59
C LEU A 172 -13.71 -8.53 2.80
N LEU A 173 -14.28 -8.46 4.00
CA LEU A 173 -13.59 -8.73 5.25
C LEU A 173 -13.50 -10.24 5.49
N THR A 174 -12.56 -10.67 6.33
CA THR A 174 -12.38 -12.06 6.78
C THR A 174 -13.64 -12.68 7.40
N SER A 175 -14.52 -11.83 7.93
CA SER A 175 -15.85 -12.20 8.45
C SER A 175 -16.91 -12.53 7.37
N GLY A 176 -16.58 -12.44 6.08
CA GLY A 176 -17.51 -12.59 4.95
C GLY A 176 -18.42 -11.37 4.73
N ARG A 177 -18.13 -10.23 5.39
CA ARG A 177 -18.86 -8.97 5.26
C ARG A 177 -18.22 -8.10 4.18
N SER A 178 -19.01 -7.38 3.40
CA SER A 178 -18.49 -6.36 2.47
C SER A 178 -18.59 -4.96 3.09
N ALA A 179 -17.47 -4.27 3.25
CA ALA A 179 -17.45 -2.82 3.43
C ALA A 179 -17.39 -2.16 2.04
N LEU A 180 -18.19 -1.11 1.84
CA LEU A 180 -18.20 -0.34 0.60
C LEU A 180 -17.46 0.96 0.85
N LEU A 181 -16.29 1.10 0.25
CA LEU A 181 -15.56 2.35 0.21
C LEU A 181 -15.89 3.06 -1.11
N THR A 182 -16.47 4.25 -1.02
CA THR A 182 -16.63 5.11 -2.20
C THR A 182 -15.39 5.98 -2.30
N VAL A 183 -14.54 5.74 -3.30
CA VAL A 183 -13.39 6.60 -3.57
C VAL A 183 -13.69 7.38 -4.84
N ASP A 184 -14.03 8.67 -4.71
CA ASP A 184 -14.39 9.51 -5.86
C ASP A 184 -13.29 9.56 -6.94
N SER A 185 -12.03 9.35 -6.53
CA SER A 185 -10.86 9.24 -7.42
C SER A 185 -10.91 8.01 -8.33
N LEU A 186 -11.54 6.91 -7.89
CA LEU A 186 -11.56 5.64 -8.63
C LEU A 186 -12.45 5.70 -9.87
N ALA A 187 -13.56 6.43 -9.80
CA ALA A 187 -14.41 6.71 -10.95
C ALA A 187 -13.69 7.50 -12.05
N ALA A 188 -12.72 8.35 -11.68
CA ALA A 188 -11.90 9.13 -12.60
C ALA A 188 -10.67 8.36 -13.12
N ALA A 189 -10.08 7.51 -12.27
CA ALA A 189 -8.78 6.88 -12.50
C ALA A 189 -8.83 5.56 -13.30
N GLY A 190 -9.88 4.75 -13.11
CA GLY A 190 -10.06 3.48 -13.81
C GLY A 190 -9.16 2.32 -13.35
N ASP A 191 -8.17 2.55 -12.48
CA ASP A 191 -7.34 1.53 -11.83
C ASP A 191 -6.97 1.90 -10.38
N VAL A 192 -6.63 0.87 -9.59
CA VAL A 192 -6.15 0.98 -8.20
C VAL A 192 -4.79 0.32 -8.10
N ARG A 193 -3.90 0.91 -7.32
CA ARG A 193 -2.57 0.37 -6.98
C ARG A 193 -2.47 0.31 -5.47
N VAL A 194 -1.90 -0.76 -4.93
CA VAL A 194 -1.95 -1.05 -3.49
C VAL A 194 -0.54 -1.23 -2.97
N ALA A 195 -0.25 -0.62 -1.82
CA ALA A 195 0.84 -0.99 -0.94
C ALA A 195 0.27 -1.44 0.40
N ARG A 196 1.03 -2.26 1.13
CA ARG A 196 0.64 -2.86 2.39
C ARG A 196 1.78 -2.71 3.40
N CYS A 197 1.47 -2.22 4.58
CA CYS A 197 2.38 -2.02 5.73
C CYS A 197 1.52 -1.69 6.95
N ASP A 198 2.07 -1.75 8.16
CA ASP A 198 1.40 -1.28 9.38
C ASP A 198 1.55 0.25 9.50
N LEU A 199 0.49 1.01 9.22
CA LEU A 199 0.53 2.48 9.22
C LEU A 199 0.26 3.09 10.59
N ASP A 200 -0.39 2.35 11.50
CA ASP A 200 -0.76 2.85 12.82
C ASP A 200 -0.13 2.13 14.02
N ASP A 201 0.83 1.23 13.75
CA ASP A 201 1.70 0.54 14.72
C ASP A 201 0.87 -0.33 15.69
N ASP A 202 -0.17 -0.97 15.14
CA ASP A 202 -1.05 -1.89 15.87
C ASP A 202 -0.71 -3.38 15.63
N GLY A 203 0.19 -3.65 14.69
CA GLY A 203 0.68 -4.97 14.32
C GLY A 203 -0.09 -5.63 13.18
N ASP A 204 -1.20 -5.04 12.72
CA ASP A 204 -1.92 -5.46 11.53
C ASP A 204 -1.45 -4.65 10.31
N SER A 205 -1.44 -5.27 9.12
CA SER A 205 -1.09 -4.50 7.92
C SER A 205 -2.30 -3.78 7.34
N ASP A 206 -2.11 -2.50 7.10
CA ASP A 206 -3.03 -1.59 6.45
C ASP A 206 -2.83 -1.53 4.94
N LEU A 207 -3.67 -0.73 4.27
CA LEU A 207 -3.59 -0.52 2.83
C LEU A 207 -3.40 0.96 2.48
N VAL A 208 -2.42 1.23 1.61
CA VAL A 208 -2.30 2.50 0.90
C VAL A 208 -2.77 2.29 -0.53
N LEU A 209 -3.83 2.99 -0.91
CA LEU A 209 -4.44 2.91 -2.24
C LEU A 209 -4.05 4.13 -3.07
N GLY A 210 -3.34 3.89 -4.16
CA GLY A 210 -3.09 4.85 -5.23
C GLY A 210 -4.00 4.62 -6.43
N PHE A 211 -4.04 5.60 -7.32
CA PHE A 211 -4.99 5.66 -8.42
C PHE A 211 -4.31 6.10 -9.73
N GLY A 212 -4.87 5.70 -10.85
CA GLY A 212 -4.45 6.09 -12.20
C GLY A 212 -4.56 7.57 -12.57
N PRO A 213 -4.25 7.86 -13.85
CA PRO A 213 -4.31 9.21 -14.38
C PRO A 213 -5.68 9.86 -14.19
N GLY A 214 -5.69 11.14 -13.84
CA GLY A 214 -6.89 11.92 -13.56
C GLY A 214 -7.38 11.86 -12.11
N SER A 215 -6.72 11.08 -11.24
CA SER A 215 -7.11 10.98 -9.82
C SER A 215 -6.77 12.22 -8.98
N GLY A 216 -6.07 13.20 -9.53
CA GLY A 216 -5.73 14.45 -8.84
C GLY A 216 -4.71 14.27 -7.71
N GLY A 217 -3.88 13.22 -7.76
CA GLY A 217 -2.85 12.94 -6.76
C GLY A 217 -3.38 12.23 -5.53
N GLN A 218 -4.62 11.77 -5.54
CA GLN A 218 -5.26 11.24 -4.34
C GLN A 218 -4.66 9.88 -3.93
N LEU A 219 -4.64 9.66 -2.63
CA LEU A 219 -4.43 8.36 -2.01
C LEU A 219 -5.52 8.13 -0.96
N SER A 220 -5.93 6.88 -0.78
CA SER A 220 -6.79 6.46 0.32
C SER A 220 -6.02 5.52 1.23
N LEU A 221 -6.07 5.77 2.52
CA LEU A 221 -5.44 4.97 3.55
C LEU A 221 -6.55 4.19 4.25
N VAL A 222 -6.40 2.87 4.32
CA VAL A 222 -7.38 1.97 4.94
C VAL A 222 -6.69 1.28 6.09
N HIS A 223 -7.03 1.71 7.31
CA HIS A 223 -6.54 1.12 8.53
C HIS A 223 -7.38 -0.11 8.88
N LEU A 224 -6.72 -1.23 9.17
CA LEU A 224 -7.31 -2.55 9.37
C LEU A 224 -6.96 -3.09 10.75
N GLU A 225 -7.97 -3.33 11.59
CA GLU A 225 -7.81 -4.07 12.85
C GLU A 225 -8.45 -5.46 12.68
N ASP A 226 -7.70 -6.54 12.89
CA ASP A 226 -8.12 -7.94 12.75
C ASP A 226 -8.78 -8.23 11.37
N GLY A 227 -8.30 -7.59 10.31
CA GLY A 227 -8.86 -7.70 8.95
C GLY A 227 -10.23 -7.03 8.78
N VAL A 228 -10.54 -6.04 9.63
CA VAL A 228 -11.74 -5.18 9.54
C VAL A 228 -11.30 -3.73 9.40
N VAL A 229 -11.96 -2.97 8.53
CA VAL A 229 -11.71 -1.53 8.40
C VAL A 229 -11.99 -0.82 9.73
N ALA A 230 -10.92 -0.36 10.38
CA ALA A 230 -10.93 0.36 11.64
C ALA A 230 -11.10 1.85 11.42
N SER A 231 -10.36 2.42 10.48
CA SER A 231 -10.49 3.82 10.10
C SER A 231 -10.02 4.07 8.67
N LEU A 232 -10.29 5.27 8.16
CA LEU A 232 -9.83 5.70 6.86
C LEU A 232 -9.21 7.08 6.96
N ASP A 233 -8.13 7.28 6.20
CA ASP A 233 -7.55 8.59 5.97
C ASP A 233 -7.38 8.82 4.46
N ALA A 234 -7.03 10.05 4.08
CA ALA A 234 -6.73 10.39 2.70
C ALA A 234 -5.54 11.35 2.62
N LEU A 235 -4.71 11.15 1.59
CA LEU A 235 -3.61 12.03 1.27
C LEU A 235 -3.75 12.56 -0.16
N VAL A 236 -3.05 13.65 -0.42
CA VAL A 236 -2.94 14.23 -1.77
C VAL A 236 -1.47 14.49 -2.07
N ALA A 237 -0.96 13.77 -3.05
CA ALA A 237 0.42 13.84 -3.49
C ALA A 237 0.59 14.63 -4.79
N GLY A 238 1.77 15.22 -4.95
CA GLY A 238 2.20 15.95 -6.11
C GLY A 238 1.83 17.43 -6.10
N SER A 239 2.58 18.21 -6.88
CA SER A 239 2.29 19.63 -7.05
C SER A 239 0.92 19.86 -7.69
N GLU A 240 0.35 21.05 -7.49
CA GLU A 240 -0.90 21.44 -8.15
C GLU A 240 -0.85 21.25 -9.67
N ALA A 241 0.27 21.62 -10.31
CA ALA A 241 0.46 21.43 -11.74
C ALA A 241 0.45 19.95 -12.15
N TYR A 242 1.13 19.10 -11.39
CA TYR A 242 1.15 17.66 -11.63
C TYR A 242 -0.24 17.04 -11.49
N ARG A 243 -0.96 17.39 -10.41
CA ARG A 243 -2.31 16.87 -10.12
C ARG A 243 -3.31 17.20 -11.22
N ALA A 244 -3.18 18.37 -11.83
CA ALA A 244 -4.03 18.79 -12.95
C ALA A 244 -3.67 18.12 -14.28
N GLU A 245 -2.39 17.80 -14.51
CA GLU A 245 -1.91 17.24 -15.78
C GLU A 245 -2.04 15.71 -15.85
N ASP A 246 -1.70 15.02 -14.75
CA ASP A 246 -1.57 13.57 -14.71
C ASP A 246 -2.21 13.02 -13.43
N GLY A 247 -1.71 13.43 -12.27
CA GLY A 247 -2.30 13.12 -10.97
C GLY A 247 -2.26 11.65 -10.53
N GLN A 248 -1.71 10.71 -11.32
CA GLN A 248 -1.65 9.32 -10.86
C GLN A 248 -0.71 9.10 -9.66
N THR A 249 -0.95 8.07 -8.87
CA THR A 249 -0.17 7.73 -7.67
C THR A 249 0.21 6.25 -7.65
N HIS A 250 1.44 5.95 -7.26
CA HIS A 250 2.00 4.61 -7.09
C HIS A 250 2.59 4.53 -5.67
N PRO A 251 1.83 4.10 -4.66
CA PRO A 251 2.32 4.07 -3.29
C PRO A 251 3.27 2.89 -3.07
N ALA A 252 4.21 3.09 -2.15
CA ALA A 252 4.90 2.10 -1.35
C ALA A 252 4.93 2.62 0.09
N CYS A 253 5.02 1.73 1.08
CA CYS A 253 5.15 2.13 2.47
C CYS A 253 6.04 1.15 3.23
N GLY A 254 6.66 1.65 4.31
CA GLY A 254 7.77 0.99 5.01
C GLY A 254 8.55 1.98 5.89
N ASP A 255 9.35 1.48 6.83
CA ASP A 255 10.14 2.27 7.80
C ASP A 255 11.46 2.71 7.17
N VAL A 256 11.47 3.84 6.46
CA VAL A 256 12.65 4.31 5.73
C VAL A 256 13.60 5.13 6.58
N ASP A 257 13.15 5.68 7.71
CA ASP A 257 13.96 6.53 8.59
C ASP A 257 14.40 5.88 9.92
N GLY A 258 13.86 4.71 10.23
CA GLY A 258 14.28 3.79 11.28
C GLY A 258 13.72 4.11 12.65
N ASP A 259 12.58 4.79 12.72
CA ASP A 259 11.90 5.09 13.98
C ASP A 259 10.90 4.00 14.41
N GLY A 260 10.71 2.98 13.57
CA GLY A 260 9.82 1.84 13.78
C GLY A 260 8.41 2.05 13.24
N ARG A 261 8.13 3.14 12.53
CA ARG A 261 6.81 3.44 11.94
C ARG A 261 6.93 3.47 10.42
N ALA A 262 5.81 3.23 9.74
CA ALA A 262 5.80 3.22 8.29
C ALA A 262 5.63 4.65 7.71
N GLU A 263 6.54 5.02 6.82
CA GLU A 263 6.41 6.15 5.92
C GLU A 263 5.69 5.75 4.64
N ILE A 264 5.26 6.74 3.87
CA ILE A 264 4.63 6.52 2.56
C ILE A 264 5.44 7.22 1.47
N LEU A 265 5.96 6.46 0.52
CA LEU A 265 6.60 6.97 -0.68
C LEU A 265 5.67 6.84 -1.88
N VAL A 266 5.40 7.95 -2.55
CA VAL A 266 4.44 8.04 -3.65
C VAL A 266 5.15 8.31 -4.97
N GLY A 267 5.14 7.31 -5.83
CA GLY A 267 5.50 7.39 -7.24
C GLY A 267 4.47 8.13 -8.06
N PHE A 268 4.96 8.80 -9.09
CA PHE A 268 4.17 9.64 -9.96
C PHE A 268 4.23 9.18 -11.40
N GLY A 269 3.34 9.71 -12.21
CA GLY A 269 3.28 9.51 -13.64
C GLY A 269 4.39 10.20 -14.43
N PRO A 270 4.44 9.97 -15.75
CA PRO A 270 5.51 10.45 -16.61
C PRO A 270 5.75 11.97 -16.61
N SER A 271 4.75 12.79 -16.24
CA SER A 271 4.88 14.25 -16.19
C SER A 271 5.73 14.76 -15.01
N ALA A 272 5.83 13.98 -13.92
CA ALA A 272 6.56 14.38 -12.70
C ALA A 272 8.10 14.25 -12.79
N SER A 273 8.64 13.94 -13.97
CA SER A 273 10.10 13.93 -14.23
C SER A 273 10.92 12.99 -13.33
N ALA A 274 10.33 11.87 -12.90
CA ALA A 274 10.91 10.87 -11.97
C ALA A 274 11.19 11.40 -10.56
N THR A 275 10.19 12.07 -10.00
CA THR A 275 10.16 12.50 -8.61
C THR A 275 9.28 11.54 -7.81
N LEU A 276 9.59 11.34 -6.54
CA LEU A 276 8.74 10.73 -5.52
C LEU A 276 8.35 11.80 -4.51
N GLN A 277 7.20 11.65 -3.85
CA GLN A 277 6.90 12.37 -2.62
C GLN A 277 6.95 11.42 -1.44
N ALA A 278 7.68 11.79 -0.39
CA ALA A 278 7.78 11.06 0.85
C ALA A 278 6.96 11.77 1.93
N PHE A 279 5.97 11.05 2.46
CA PHE A 279 5.23 11.41 3.64
C PHE A 279 5.83 10.65 4.81
N ASP A 280 6.00 11.38 5.91
CA ASP A 280 6.38 10.90 7.22
C ASP A 280 5.24 10.03 7.81
N ASP A 281 5.42 9.51 9.02
CA ASP A 281 4.51 8.58 9.64
C ASP A 281 3.15 9.19 10.04
N ARG A 282 2.25 8.35 10.54
CA ARG A 282 0.95 8.76 11.09
C ARG A 282 1.07 9.64 12.34
N ALA A 283 2.07 9.46 13.19
CA ALA A 283 2.29 10.24 14.40
C ALA A 283 2.58 11.73 14.10
N THR A 284 3.18 12.02 12.94
CA THR A 284 3.35 13.38 12.41
C THR A 284 2.12 13.91 11.65
N GLY A 285 1.10 13.06 11.46
CA GLY A 285 -0.04 13.34 10.60
C GLY A 285 0.33 13.31 9.12
N TYR A 286 1.27 12.43 8.73
CA TYR A 286 1.82 12.33 7.38
C TYR A 286 2.41 13.64 6.89
N ALA A 287 3.25 14.28 7.71
CA ALA A 287 3.97 15.48 7.30
C ALA A 287 4.95 15.17 6.15
N ALA A 288 5.58 16.19 5.58
CA ALA A 288 6.65 15.94 4.62
C ALA A 288 7.86 15.32 5.35
N LEU A 289 8.32 14.15 4.89
CA LEU A 289 9.46 13.45 5.48
C LEU A 289 10.70 14.35 5.51
N ARG A 290 11.36 14.42 6.66
CA ARG A 290 12.54 15.26 6.89
C ARG A 290 13.82 14.45 6.89
N ALA A 291 14.21 14.00 5.71
CA ALA A 291 15.44 13.24 5.51
C ALA A 291 16.43 13.95 4.59
N ARG A 292 17.69 13.53 4.66
CA ARG A 292 18.70 13.97 3.68
C ARG A 292 18.26 13.52 2.28
N GLY A 293 18.46 14.36 1.26
CA GLY A 293 18.04 14.02 -0.11
C GLY A 293 16.56 14.26 -0.40
N VAL A 294 15.73 14.48 0.63
CA VAL A 294 14.34 14.91 0.51
C VAL A 294 14.27 16.43 0.70
N VAL A 295 13.63 17.13 -0.24
CA VAL A 295 13.46 18.59 -0.19
C VAL A 295 11.97 18.90 -0.31
N ASP A 296 11.41 19.55 0.71
CA ASP A 296 9.97 19.84 0.80
C ASP A 296 9.08 18.59 0.60
N GLY A 297 9.54 17.44 1.11
CA GLY A 297 8.88 16.15 0.94
C GLY A 297 9.10 15.48 -0.41
N PHE A 298 9.89 16.06 -1.32
CA PHE A 298 10.15 15.49 -2.64
C PHE A 298 11.56 14.92 -2.76
N LEU A 299 11.65 13.73 -3.35
CA LEU A 299 12.89 13.02 -3.66
C LEU A 299 13.05 12.92 -5.18
N LEU A 300 14.20 13.38 -5.70
CA LEU A 300 14.55 13.19 -7.10
C LEU A 300 15.25 11.83 -7.28
N VAL A 301 14.65 10.94 -8.05
CA VAL A 301 15.19 9.59 -8.23
C VAL A 301 16.26 9.57 -9.33
N PRO A 302 17.45 8.98 -9.08
CA PRO A 302 18.39 8.62 -10.14
C PRO A 302 17.69 7.78 -11.20
N ARG A 303 17.98 7.99 -12.48
CA ARG A 303 17.17 7.40 -13.56
C ARG A 303 17.96 7.21 -14.86
N PRO A 304 17.61 6.20 -15.68
CA PRO A 304 18.31 5.95 -16.94
C PRO A 304 18.09 7.07 -17.96
N THR A 305 18.99 7.19 -18.95
CA THR A 305 18.97 8.25 -19.97
C THR A 305 17.63 8.32 -20.73
N LYS A 306 16.98 7.17 -20.93
CA LYS A 306 15.70 7.12 -21.62
C LYS A 306 14.59 7.79 -20.80
N VAL A 307 14.56 7.59 -19.49
CA VAL A 307 13.66 8.31 -18.57
C VAL A 307 14.01 9.80 -18.53
N LYS A 308 15.31 10.15 -18.54
CA LYS A 308 15.78 11.56 -18.69
C LYS A 308 15.20 12.25 -19.93
N ARG A 309 15.17 11.53 -21.05
CA ARG A 309 14.76 12.08 -22.34
C ARG A 309 13.25 12.09 -22.55
N TYR A 310 12.53 11.12 -22.00
CA TYR A 310 11.13 10.88 -22.38
C TYR A 310 10.15 10.90 -21.20
N GLY A 311 10.62 10.97 -19.95
CA GLY A 311 9.80 10.75 -18.74
C GLY A 311 9.50 9.26 -18.52
N ALA A 312 8.91 8.88 -17.40
CA ALA A 312 8.33 7.56 -17.13
C ALA A 312 7.57 7.67 -15.79
N ALA A 313 6.57 6.82 -15.56
CA ALA A 313 6.04 6.71 -14.21
C ALA A 313 7.10 6.10 -13.30
N THR A 314 7.17 6.54 -12.04
CA THR A 314 8.00 5.94 -10.98
C THR A 314 7.15 4.98 -10.17
N ILE A 315 7.68 3.78 -9.95
CA ILE A 315 7.02 2.70 -9.21
C ILE A 315 7.93 2.34 -8.04
N PRO A 316 7.73 2.94 -6.86
CA PRO A 316 8.51 2.61 -5.68
C PRO A 316 8.11 1.23 -5.14
N ALA A 317 9.06 0.58 -4.49
CA ALA A 317 8.90 -0.55 -3.59
C ALA A 317 9.90 -0.36 -2.44
N LEU A 318 9.50 -0.75 -1.24
CA LEU A 318 10.26 -0.60 0.00
C LEU A 318 10.49 -1.96 0.64
N GLY A 319 11.61 -2.12 1.33
CA GLY A 319 11.99 -3.33 2.07
C GLY A 319 13.44 -3.28 2.57
N ASP A 320 13.77 -4.07 3.59
CA ASP A 320 15.08 -4.11 4.26
C ASP A 320 16.04 -5.07 3.53
N ILE A 321 16.71 -4.57 2.50
CA ILE A 321 17.62 -5.33 1.64
C ILE A 321 19.00 -5.51 2.30
N ASP A 322 19.41 -4.63 3.22
CA ASP A 322 20.74 -4.69 3.83
C ASP A 322 20.78 -5.19 5.29
N GLY A 323 19.61 -5.40 5.88
CA GLY A 323 19.39 -6.06 7.18
C GLY A 323 19.59 -5.13 8.36
N ASP A 324 19.51 -3.81 8.16
CA ASP A 324 19.68 -2.82 9.21
C ASP A 324 18.37 -2.29 9.81
N ARG A 325 17.25 -2.88 9.35
CA ARG A 325 15.85 -2.60 9.73
C ARG A 325 15.38 -1.21 9.34
N ARG A 326 15.95 -0.66 8.27
CA ARG A 326 15.42 0.50 7.58
C ARG A 326 15.19 0.09 6.14
N ASP A 327 14.06 0.51 5.61
CA ASP A 327 13.65 0.07 4.29
C ASP A 327 14.39 0.86 3.22
N GLU A 328 15.09 0.13 2.35
CA GLU A 328 15.65 0.64 1.12
C GLU A 328 14.56 0.97 0.11
N LEU A 329 14.91 1.85 -0.83
CA LEU A 329 14.01 2.23 -1.91
C LEU A 329 14.45 1.64 -3.25
N VAL A 330 13.61 0.78 -3.81
CA VAL A 330 13.73 0.34 -5.20
C VAL A 330 12.70 1.04 -6.07
N VAL A 331 13.15 1.64 -7.18
CA VAL A 331 12.28 2.38 -8.10
C VAL A 331 12.32 1.76 -9.48
N GLY A 332 11.16 1.25 -9.90
CA GLY A 332 10.87 0.88 -11.27
C GLY A 332 10.43 2.08 -12.11
N PHE A 333 10.56 1.95 -13.43
CA PHE A 333 10.11 2.97 -14.38
C PHE A 333 9.17 2.37 -15.43
N ASP A 334 7.93 2.84 -15.48
CA ASP A 334 6.97 2.41 -16.51
C ASP A 334 7.20 3.17 -17.83
N ARG A 335 8.03 2.59 -18.69
CA ARG A 335 8.18 3.03 -20.08
C ARG A 335 8.73 1.95 -20.98
N ALA A 336 8.08 1.80 -22.14
CA ALA A 336 8.47 0.86 -23.18
C ALA A 336 10.00 0.83 -23.42
N GLY A 337 10.60 -0.36 -23.37
CA GLY A 337 12.03 -0.65 -23.47
C GLY A 337 12.92 -0.11 -22.36
N ILE A 338 12.40 0.16 -21.16
CA ILE A 338 13.20 0.24 -19.92
C ILE A 338 13.38 -1.17 -19.35
N ARG A 339 14.59 -1.45 -18.87
CA ARG A 339 15.02 -2.70 -18.22
C ARG A 339 15.97 -2.39 -17.06
N GLU A 340 15.83 -1.20 -16.53
CA GLU A 340 16.66 -0.63 -15.47
C GLU A 340 15.74 -0.24 -14.32
N ILE A 341 16.21 -0.47 -13.11
CA ILE A 341 15.61 0.04 -11.86
C ILE A 341 16.63 0.95 -11.18
N SER A 342 16.20 1.71 -10.19
CA SER A 342 17.11 2.37 -9.25
C SER A 342 17.02 1.70 -7.89
N ILE A 343 18.15 1.46 -7.24
CA ILE A 343 18.23 0.89 -5.89
C ILE A 343 18.96 1.90 -5.02
N LEU A 344 18.21 2.48 -4.09
CA LEU A 344 18.66 3.52 -3.19
C LEU A 344 18.67 2.98 -1.77
N ASP A 345 19.66 3.45 -1.02
CA ASP A 345 19.81 3.27 0.42
C ASP A 345 18.68 4.02 1.17
N ASP A 346 18.59 3.84 2.47
CA ASP A 346 17.55 4.38 3.34
C ASP A 346 17.56 5.93 3.47
N ALA A 347 16.61 6.48 4.23
CA ALA A 347 16.48 7.92 4.46
C ALA A 347 17.63 8.52 5.29
N ARG A 348 18.27 7.72 6.14
CA ARG A 348 19.45 8.11 6.95
C ARG A 348 20.71 8.24 6.09
N ALA A 349 20.91 7.37 5.12
CA ALA A 349 21.89 7.50 4.05
C ALA A 349 21.56 8.64 3.08
N GLY A 350 20.30 9.07 3.10
CA GLY A 350 19.76 10.18 2.33
C GLY A 350 19.39 9.77 0.92
N PHE A 351 18.86 8.54 0.79
CA PHE A 351 18.55 7.93 -0.49
C PHE A 351 19.76 7.93 -1.43
N ALA A 352 20.92 7.56 -0.90
CA ALA A 352 22.14 7.41 -1.67
C ALA A 352 22.06 6.17 -2.57
N SER A 353 23.02 5.98 -3.47
CA SER A 353 23.13 4.70 -4.19
C SER A 353 23.39 3.58 -3.20
N HIS A 354 22.59 2.51 -3.23
CA HIS A 354 22.79 1.37 -2.34
C HIS A 354 24.21 0.80 -2.49
N PRO A 355 24.89 0.37 -1.41
CA PRO A 355 26.30 -0.04 -1.44
C PRO A 355 26.63 -1.17 -2.43
N ASN A 356 25.67 -2.06 -2.72
CA ASN A 356 25.83 -3.16 -3.69
C ASN A 356 25.70 -2.71 -5.16
N VAL A 357 25.37 -1.44 -5.44
CA VAL A 357 25.38 -0.87 -6.79
C VAL A 357 26.79 -0.34 -7.11
N THR A 358 27.52 -1.06 -7.96
CA THR A 358 28.95 -0.79 -8.17
C THR A 358 29.27 0.18 -9.30
N ASN A 359 28.28 0.48 -10.16
CA ASN A 359 28.47 1.38 -11.30
C ASN A 359 28.46 2.87 -10.95
N GLY A 360 28.25 3.24 -9.68
CA GLY A 360 28.33 4.61 -9.17
C GLY A 360 27.15 5.53 -9.50
N ASP A 361 26.23 5.07 -10.35
CA ASP A 361 24.89 5.62 -10.52
C ASP A 361 23.93 4.57 -9.99
N ALA A 362 23.01 4.92 -9.07
CA ALA A 362 22.06 4.00 -8.39
C ALA A 362 21.17 3.16 -9.33
N VAL A 363 21.35 3.28 -10.65
CA VAL A 363 20.60 2.63 -11.71
C VAL A 363 21.24 1.27 -12.04
N VAL A 364 20.46 0.21 -11.87
CA VAL A 364 20.86 -1.19 -12.14
C VAL A 364 20.17 -1.71 -13.38
N GLN A 365 20.94 -2.28 -14.32
CA GLN A 365 20.40 -2.97 -15.49
C GLN A 365 20.02 -4.41 -15.10
N VAL A 366 18.72 -4.67 -14.96
CA VAL A 366 18.20 -5.99 -14.52
C VAL A 366 18.00 -6.98 -15.68
N ALA A 367 17.84 -6.49 -16.91
CA ALA A 367 17.75 -7.36 -18.08
C ALA A 367 18.39 -6.73 -19.32
N ARG A 368 19.14 -7.53 -20.10
CA ARG A 368 19.72 -7.08 -21.39
C ARG A 368 18.70 -7.18 -22.51
N ARG A 369 19.02 -6.50 -23.62
CA ARG A 369 18.27 -6.63 -24.87
C ARG A 369 18.35 -8.09 -25.36
N GLY A 370 17.18 -8.70 -25.55
CA GLY A 370 17.06 -10.09 -26.02
C GLY A 370 17.05 -11.16 -24.93
N GLN A 371 17.31 -10.81 -23.66
CA GLN A 371 17.06 -11.74 -22.53
C GLN A 371 15.56 -11.84 -22.22
N ILE A 372 14.86 -10.71 -22.28
CA ILE A 372 13.39 -10.67 -22.28
C ILE A 372 12.90 -10.23 -23.66
N ASP A 373 11.70 -10.67 -24.04
CA ASP A 373 11.15 -10.49 -25.38
C ASP A 373 11.12 -9.00 -25.79
N SER A 374 11.25 -8.78 -27.10
CA SER A 374 11.66 -7.49 -27.67
C SER A 374 10.70 -6.31 -27.45
N GLY A 375 9.53 -6.52 -26.85
CA GLY A 375 8.62 -5.43 -26.51
C GLY A 375 8.62 -4.99 -25.04
N GLY A 376 9.06 -5.85 -24.11
CA GLY A 376 9.03 -5.64 -22.66
C GLY A 376 9.74 -4.36 -22.24
N GLY A 377 9.09 -3.58 -21.38
CA GLY A 377 9.35 -2.15 -21.34
C GLY A 377 8.66 -1.39 -20.23
N GLY A 378 9.04 -1.67 -19.02
CA GLY A 378 8.46 -1.15 -17.80
C GLY A 378 8.96 -2.11 -16.74
N THR A 379 9.41 -1.62 -15.60
CA THR A 379 9.94 -2.46 -14.52
C THR A 379 9.09 -2.25 -13.28
N PHE A 380 8.61 -3.33 -12.68
CA PHE A 380 7.70 -3.32 -11.54
C PHE A 380 8.37 -4.10 -10.40
N PRO A 381 9.14 -3.43 -9.53
CA PRO A 381 9.80 -4.07 -8.40
C PRO A 381 8.80 -4.44 -7.30
N ALA A 382 9.15 -5.49 -6.55
CA ALA A 382 8.57 -5.86 -5.27
C ALA A 382 9.70 -6.39 -4.39
N LEU A 383 9.55 -6.23 -3.06
CA LEU A 383 10.51 -6.64 -2.06
C LEU A 383 9.84 -7.53 -1.01
N GLY A 384 10.58 -8.50 -0.47
CA GLY A 384 10.16 -9.36 0.63
C GLY A 384 11.14 -10.50 0.88
N ASP A 385 11.25 -10.94 2.14
CA ASP A 385 12.11 -12.01 2.66
C ASP A 385 11.68 -13.41 2.17
N TRP A 386 12.04 -13.73 0.94
CA TRP A 386 11.74 -14.99 0.26
C TRP A 386 12.60 -16.15 0.78
N ASP A 387 13.88 -15.93 1.10
CA ASP A 387 14.76 -16.99 1.60
C ASP A 387 14.79 -17.13 3.13
N GLY A 388 14.05 -16.28 3.83
CA GLY A 388 13.85 -16.29 5.27
C GLY A 388 15.10 -16.00 6.08
N ASP A 389 16.03 -15.22 5.54
CA ASP A 389 17.24 -14.79 6.24
C ASP A 389 17.10 -13.45 6.97
N GLY A 390 15.91 -12.83 6.84
CA GLY A 390 15.53 -11.58 7.50
C GLY A 390 15.96 -10.33 6.74
N ARG A 391 16.28 -10.48 5.46
CA ARG A 391 16.49 -9.40 4.50
C ARG A 391 15.54 -9.61 3.32
N ASP A 392 15.24 -8.55 2.58
CA ASP A 392 14.28 -8.58 1.50
C ASP A 392 14.95 -8.74 0.12
N GLU A 393 14.57 -9.77 -0.63
CA GLU A 393 14.97 -9.92 -2.03
C GLU A 393 14.16 -9.03 -2.97
N ILE A 394 14.73 -8.74 -4.14
CA ILE A 394 14.08 -7.90 -5.15
C ILE A 394 13.57 -8.76 -6.29
N ALA A 395 12.25 -8.80 -6.48
CA ALA A 395 11.62 -9.34 -7.68
C ALA A 395 11.22 -8.20 -8.63
N VAL A 396 11.57 -8.29 -9.91
CA VAL A 396 11.26 -7.28 -10.92
C VAL A 396 10.44 -7.89 -12.04
N GLY A 397 9.17 -7.52 -12.09
CA GLY A 397 8.28 -7.78 -13.20
C GLY A 397 8.52 -6.84 -14.37
N PHE A 398 7.96 -7.19 -15.53
CA PHE A 398 8.12 -6.40 -16.75
C PHE A 398 6.80 -6.16 -17.46
N GLY A 399 6.69 -5.00 -18.11
CA GLY A 399 5.50 -4.60 -18.86
C GLY A 399 5.23 -5.46 -20.11
N PRO A 400 4.17 -5.14 -20.87
CA PRO A 400 3.72 -5.93 -22.01
C PRO A 400 4.83 -6.30 -23.00
N ARG A 401 4.69 -7.49 -23.58
CA ARG A 401 5.63 -8.15 -24.51
C ARG A 401 6.98 -8.47 -23.88
N SER A 402 7.05 -8.64 -22.57
CA SER A 402 8.27 -9.09 -21.89
C SER A 402 8.47 -10.60 -22.02
N GLY A 403 7.42 -11.38 -22.26
CA GLY A 403 7.53 -12.83 -22.42
C GLY A 403 7.27 -13.61 -21.14
N GLY A 404 6.69 -12.97 -20.11
CA GLY A 404 6.37 -13.61 -18.84
C GLY A 404 7.54 -13.63 -17.86
N TRP A 405 8.58 -12.85 -18.09
CA TRP A 405 9.79 -12.91 -17.28
C TRP A 405 9.65 -12.11 -15.99
N ILE A 406 10.33 -12.57 -14.96
CA ILE A 406 10.58 -11.89 -13.69
C ILE A 406 12.07 -12.04 -13.42
N VAL A 407 12.73 -10.98 -12.98
CA VAL A 407 14.12 -11.03 -12.51
C VAL A 407 14.15 -11.06 -11.00
N PHE A 408 15.00 -11.91 -10.43
CA PHE A 408 15.31 -11.91 -9.00
C PHE A 408 16.73 -11.38 -8.78
N LEU A 409 16.86 -10.46 -7.84
CA LEU A 409 18.14 -10.01 -7.30
C LEU A 409 18.18 -10.41 -5.82
N GLU A 410 19.22 -11.16 -5.47
CA GLU A 410 19.50 -11.58 -4.10
C GLU A 410 19.83 -10.39 -3.19
N ASP A 411 19.45 -10.51 -1.92
CA ASP A 411 19.60 -9.58 -0.80
C ASP A 411 20.86 -9.80 0.06
N ALA A 412 21.77 -10.73 -0.24
CA ALA A 412 22.89 -10.99 0.70
C ALA A 412 24.26 -11.16 0.05
N LEU A 413 25.27 -10.43 0.56
CA LEU A 413 26.73 -10.67 0.56
C LEU A 413 27.43 -11.06 -0.77
N ALA A 414 26.72 -11.22 -1.89
CA ALA A 414 27.16 -11.90 -3.10
C ALA A 414 27.61 -10.94 -4.21
N GLY A 415 28.01 -9.73 -3.83
CA GLY A 415 28.57 -8.75 -4.73
C GLY A 415 27.52 -7.99 -5.54
N PRO A 416 27.92 -7.39 -6.68
CA PRO A 416 27.11 -6.39 -7.36
C PRO A 416 25.77 -6.93 -7.89
N TYR A 417 24.67 -6.20 -7.66
CA TYR A 417 23.35 -6.47 -8.28
C TYR A 417 23.44 -6.56 -9.81
N GLU A 418 24.46 -5.96 -10.42
CA GLU A 418 24.66 -5.97 -11.87
C GLU A 418 25.18 -7.32 -12.41
N ARG A 419 25.48 -8.29 -11.54
CA ARG A 419 26.00 -9.62 -11.91
C ARG A 419 25.08 -10.79 -11.57
N ASN A 420 24.20 -10.65 -10.58
CA ASN A 420 23.35 -11.73 -10.07
C ASN A 420 21.88 -11.44 -10.41
N ALA A 421 21.44 -11.89 -11.58
CA ALA A 421 20.03 -11.85 -11.97
C ALA A 421 19.54 -13.27 -12.25
N GLY A 422 18.75 -13.82 -11.34
CA GLY A 422 17.93 -14.99 -11.59
C GLY A 422 16.77 -14.63 -12.51
N PHE A 423 16.25 -15.59 -13.28
CA PHE A 423 15.08 -15.37 -14.11
C PHE A 423 14.04 -16.44 -13.83
N LEU A 424 12.83 -16.00 -13.49
CA LEU A 424 11.64 -16.81 -13.38
C LEU A 424 10.70 -16.49 -14.55
N ARG A 425 9.94 -17.48 -15.02
CA ARG A 425 9.00 -17.29 -16.13
C ARG A 425 7.59 -17.73 -15.77
N ALA A 426 6.66 -16.77 -15.76
CA ALA A 426 5.26 -16.91 -15.40
C ALA A 426 4.33 -16.39 -16.51
N PRO A 427 3.04 -16.76 -16.57
CA PRO A 427 2.46 -17.88 -15.84
C PRO A 427 3.04 -19.20 -16.36
N SER A 428 3.26 -20.19 -15.50
CA SER A 428 3.63 -21.55 -15.93
C SER A 428 2.57 -22.13 -16.88
N GLY A 429 3.00 -22.83 -17.93
CA GLY A 429 2.08 -23.46 -18.90
C GLY A 429 1.34 -22.53 -19.88
N ARG A 430 1.25 -21.21 -19.63
CA ARG A 430 0.57 -20.22 -20.50
C ARG A 430 1.44 -19.63 -21.62
N ALA A 431 1.94 -20.46 -22.53
CA ALA A 431 2.80 -20.00 -23.63
C ALA A 431 2.11 -19.00 -24.57
N ASP A 432 0.79 -19.09 -24.69
CA ASP A 432 -0.07 -18.20 -25.48
C ASP A 432 -0.10 -16.78 -24.92
N TYR A 433 -0.28 -16.64 -23.60
CA TYR A 433 -0.24 -15.37 -22.90
C TYR A 433 1.15 -14.74 -23.04
N ARG A 434 2.19 -15.50 -22.70
CA ARG A 434 3.58 -15.02 -22.73
C ARG A 434 3.99 -14.51 -24.11
N ALA A 435 3.52 -15.13 -25.19
CA ALA A 435 3.83 -14.70 -26.55
C ALA A 435 3.08 -13.43 -27.00
N ARG A 436 1.88 -13.19 -26.45
CA ARG A 436 1.02 -12.06 -26.84
C ARG A 436 1.32 -10.81 -26.02
N ASP A 437 1.38 -11.00 -24.70
CA ASP A 437 1.51 -9.95 -23.71
C ASP A 437 2.63 -10.32 -22.74
N GLY A 438 2.41 -11.26 -21.83
CA GLY A 438 3.47 -11.72 -20.94
C GLY A 438 3.91 -10.68 -19.90
N GLU A 439 3.13 -9.62 -19.67
CA GLU A 439 3.33 -8.72 -18.53
C GLU A 439 3.33 -9.48 -17.20
N THR A 440 4.18 -9.05 -16.26
CA THR A 440 4.29 -9.62 -14.92
C THR A 440 4.33 -8.51 -13.88
N ARG A 441 3.59 -8.69 -12.79
CA ARG A 441 3.48 -7.78 -11.65
C ARG A 441 3.72 -8.59 -10.36
N PRO A 442 4.98 -8.70 -9.88
CA PRO A 442 5.26 -9.42 -8.65
C PRO A 442 4.77 -8.62 -7.43
N SER A 443 4.51 -9.35 -6.35
CA SER A 443 4.30 -8.88 -4.99
C SER A 443 4.80 -9.97 -4.07
N PHE A 444 5.34 -9.59 -2.92
CA PHE A 444 5.64 -10.54 -1.84
C PHE A 444 4.61 -10.43 -0.72
N GLY A 445 4.51 -11.48 0.08
CA GLY A 445 3.80 -11.48 1.34
C GLY A 445 3.75 -12.89 1.94
N ASP A 446 3.81 -12.96 3.26
CA ASP A 446 3.64 -14.20 4.02
C ASP A 446 2.16 -14.64 3.97
N LEU A 447 1.83 -15.58 3.08
CA LEU A 447 0.46 -16.06 2.85
C LEU A 447 0.12 -17.26 3.73
N ASP A 448 1.11 -17.98 4.25
CA ASP A 448 0.91 -19.20 5.05
C ASP A 448 1.26 -19.06 6.54
N GLY A 449 1.86 -17.93 6.91
CA GLY A 449 2.16 -17.51 8.28
C GLY A 449 3.44 -18.11 8.84
N ASP A 450 4.37 -18.56 8.00
CA ASP A 450 5.62 -19.19 8.44
C ASP A 450 6.76 -18.18 8.69
N GLY A 451 6.52 -16.90 8.40
CA GLY A 451 7.47 -15.81 8.57
C GLY A 451 8.39 -15.59 7.37
N ARG A 452 8.15 -16.26 6.24
CA ARG A 452 8.81 -16.05 4.95
C ARG A 452 7.80 -15.50 3.97
N ALA A 453 8.29 -14.85 2.92
CA ALA A 453 7.42 -14.17 1.97
C ALA A 453 7.27 -14.96 0.67
N GLU A 454 6.05 -15.39 0.36
CA GLU A 454 5.73 -15.96 -0.94
C GLU A 454 5.60 -14.89 -2.01
N LEU A 455 5.84 -15.28 -3.26
CA LEU A 455 5.77 -14.44 -4.43
C LEU A 455 4.43 -14.68 -5.12
N VAL A 456 3.63 -13.63 -5.17
CA VAL A 456 2.41 -13.57 -5.97
C VAL A 456 2.69 -12.79 -7.25
N VAL A 457 2.35 -13.38 -8.40
CA VAL A 457 2.53 -12.75 -9.70
C VAL A 457 1.18 -12.52 -10.35
N GLY A 458 0.82 -11.24 -10.47
CA GLY A 458 -0.27 -10.79 -11.31
C GLY A 458 0.14 -10.65 -12.77
N PHE A 459 -0.84 -10.74 -13.66
CA PHE A 459 -0.63 -10.69 -15.10
C PHE A 459 -1.48 -9.60 -15.77
N GLY A 460 -1.01 -9.11 -16.91
CA GLY A 460 -1.67 -8.11 -17.72
C GLY A 460 -2.85 -8.64 -18.57
N PRO A 461 -3.37 -7.83 -19.49
CA PRO A 461 -4.52 -8.18 -20.33
C PRO A 461 -4.35 -9.50 -21.09
N GLY A 462 -5.40 -10.33 -21.08
CA GLY A 462 -5.41 -11.62 -21.76
C GLY A 462 -4.85 -12.80 -20.95
N ALA A 463 -4.57 -12.58 -19.67
CA ALA A 463 -4.27 -13.64 -18.70
C ALA A 463 -5.52 -14.27 -18.05
N ASP A 464 -6.73 -13.91 -18.49
CA ASP A 464 -7.99 -14.50 -18.02
C ASP A 464 -8.21 -14.40 -16.49
N HIS A 465 -7.75 -13.31 -15.88
CA HIS A 465 -7.79 -13.05 -14.42
C HIS A 465 -6.98 -14.04 -13.58
N GLU A 466 -5.97 -14.67 -14.17
CA GLU A 466 -5.04 -15.52 -13.45
C GLU A 466 -4.03 -14.72 -12.62
N LEU A 467 -3.57 -15.35 -11.55
CA LEU A 467 -2.36 -15.04 -10.81
C LEU A 467 -1.61 -16.36 -10.58
N GLU A 468 -0.31 -16.31 -10.37
CA GLU A 468 0.50 -17.46 -9.96
C GLU A 468 1.18 -17.16 -8.64
N VAL A 469 1.05 -18.08 -7.68
CA VAL A 469 1.75 -18.02 -6.40
C VAL A 469 2.92 -19.00 -6.46
N PHE A 470 4.10 -18.52 -6.11
CA PHE A 470 5.28 -19.34 -5.90
C PHE A 470 5.51 -19.42 -4.40
N ASP A 471 5.50 -20.64 -3.92
CA ASP A 471 5.76 -21.01 -2.53
C ASP A 471 7.27 -21.07 -2.31
N ASP A 472 7.71 -20.67 -1.12
CA ASP A 472 9.11 -20.59 -0.68
C ASP A 472 9.65 -21.93 -0.14
N PHE A 473 8.79 -22.96 0.02
CA PHE A 473 9.04 -24.32 0.51
C PHE A 473 10.49 -24.66 0.91
N VAL A 474 10.75 -24.65 2.22
CA VAL A 474 11.95 -25.29 2.79
C VAL A 474 11.71 -26.79 2.95
N THR A 475 12.04 -27.60 1.93
CA THR A 475 12.44 -29.00 2.21
C THR A 475 13.95 -29.12 2.16
N ALA A 476 14.54 -29.34 3.34
CA ALA A 476 15.97 -29.53 3.53
C ALA A 476 16.56 -30.52 2.51
N GLY A 477 17.24 -29.99 1.48
CA GLY A 477 18.23 -30.73 0.71
C GLY A 477 17.97 -31.02 -0.78
N ASP A 478 16.92 -30.48 -1.42
CA ASP A 478 16.74 -30.66 -2.88
C ASP A 478 16.79 -29.34 -3.66
N ALA A 479 17.66 -29.32 -4.68
CA ALA A 479 17.83 -28.21 -5.61
C ALA A 479 16.54 -27.92 -6.39
N ILE A 480 16.26 -26.61 -6.59
CA ILE A 480 15.24 -25.98 -7.44
C ILE A 480 14.59 -26.97 -8.41
N ARG A 481 13.40 -27.46 -8.06
CA ARG A 481 12.55 -28.26 -8.94
C ARG A 481 11.13 -27.74 -8.90
N GLU A 482 10.84 -26.90 -9.89
CA GLU A 482 9.51 -26.59 -10.44
C GLU A 482 8.39 -26.41 -9.41
N GLY A 483 8.21 -25.17 -8.96
CA GLY A 483 7.03 -24.75 -8.21
C GLY A 483 5.74 -24.93 -9.03
N GLY A 484 4.82 -25.70 -8.47
CA GLY A 484 3.39 -25.68 -8.73
C GLY A 484 2.72 -26.04 -7.39
N ILE A 485 1.51 -25.60 -7.02
CA ILE A 485 0.36 -25.10 -7.77
C ILE A 485 -0.47 -24.24 -6.80
N GLY A 486 -1.02 -23.12 -7.27
CA GLY A 486 -2.09 -22.39 -6.60
C GLY A 486 -3.05 -21.73 -7.59
N PHE A 487 -3.73 -22.51 -8.46
CA PHE A 487 -4.80 -21.97 -9.30
C PHE A 487 -6.06 -21.71 -8.45
N ALA A 488 -6.44 -20.45 -8.28
CA ALA A 488 -7.81 -20.08 -7.93
C ALA A 488 -8.69 -20.05 -9.21
N THR A 489 -8.84 -21.19 -9.87
CA THR A 489 -9.90 -21.36 -10.88
C THR A 489 -10.69 -22.64 -10.61
N GLY A 490 -12.01 -22.54 -10.66
CA GLY A 490 -12.91 -23.66 -10.37
C GLY A 490 -12.74 -24.84 -11.36
N ALA A 491 -12.44 -26.01 -10.77
CA ALA A 491 -12.53 -27.39 -11.29
C ALA A 491 -11.28 -28.01 -12.02
N PRO A 492 -11.05 -29.34 -11.87
CA PRO A 492 -9.70 -29.95 -11.86
C PRO A 492 -9.27 -30.67 -13.16
N GLY A 493 -7.94 -30.78 -13.37
CA GLY A 493 -7.33 -31.72 -14.32
C GLY A 493 -5.80 -31.63 -14.43
N GLU A 494 -5.09 -32.73 -14.12
CA GLU A 494 -3.62 -32.91 -14.16
C GLU A 494 -2.95 -32.54 -15.49
N VAL A 495 -1.72 -32.00 -15.46
CA VAL A 495 -0.75 -32.11 -16.58
C VAL A 495 0.69 -32.30 -16.07
N ARG A 496 1.39 -33.27 -16.68
CA ARG A 496 2.80 -33.66 -16.46
C ARG A 496 3.79 -32.83 -17.29
N VAL A 497 5.00 -32.68 -16.77
CA VAL A 497 6.17 -32.06 -17.42
C VAL A 497 6.93 -33.09 -18.28
N PRO A 498 7.33 -32.77 -19.54
CA PRO A 498 8.39 -33.50 -20.23
C PRO A 498 9.77 -32.92 -19.85
N SER A 499 10.70 -33.83 -19.54
CA SER A 499 12.08 -33.53 -19.14
C SER A 499 12.89 -32.77 -20.17
N ALA A 500 13.85 -31.99 -19.65
CA ALA A 500 14.85 -31.17 -20.32
C ALA A 500 15.44 -31.74 -21.63
N GLU A 501 15.24 -31.01 -22.74
CA GLU A 501 16.24 -30.89 -23.79
C GLU A 501 16.06 -29.56 -24.56
N ALA A 502 17.16 -28.79 -24.58
CA ALA A 502 17.52 -27.74 -25.54
C ALA A 502 16.62 -26.48 -25.67
N ALA A 503 17.12 -25.39 -25.09
CA ALA A 503 16.90 -24.03 -25.60
C ALA A 503 17.38 -23.90 -27.06
N PRO A 504 16.74 -23.07 -27.90
CA PRO A 504 17.45 -22.35 -28.97
C PRO A 504 18.29 -21.19 -28.42
#